data_AF-A0A8I2FXA8-F1
#
_entry.id   AF-A0A8I2FXA8-F1
#
_cell.length_a   1.000
_cell.length_b   1.000
_cell.length_c   1.000
_cell.angle_alpha   90.00
_cell.angle_beta   90.00
_cell.angle_gamma   90.00
#
_symmetry.space_group_name_H-M   'P 1'
#
loop_
_entity.id
_entity.type
_entity.pdbx_description
1 polymer ?
#
loop_
_entity_poly.entity_id
_entity_poly.type
_entity_poly.pdbx_seq_one_letter_code
_entity_poly.pdbx_strand_id
1 'polypeptide(L)'
;YLFLVVLLVSTVFVFLRWSNIALANASAFGADTPVSPPIPDSPDVLRISFASIFPVVSLFIYFISPYIFFYIKTVKPKEEAIFKWLSYGFYVSVAFGLLQKISGRSLISDRLGKEFKQFCGGFSDFNAFGFFSGVMFLWSTYEIKNKNPLGYITFVVSLAGGILSGSRTVFFFILAGVFNLFYSVLKNRKKQQKIIVGILIIGVLLLLVLAGGTLKKRLNEGFSGNESLFDKVNAITNGRLWMTLFTLDTIGDNFEVGVGTGNFTFYLAYKNYPDYKNTGEKYLYDLPLNHYFLVFAENGMLGFIFFTYFMIYLCTRSRKKLLIGVILFALLINNFFWFPEAFLLFWVLAALNFDDSKKAGKVKDFFSTKNKKALVIASVLVLIIAYIDSFVSFQPVTWAQEVGFRYDYGFWYPEKDETGKEFRWTKEKAGLYLTLDNNGESPEIKLECGAPLTYLKEKKQAVQVFWKGKLYREFTFTGNKQESFKVKSVPREEGFLEFRVLPAFNLKKMGLGPEARTLGIKVYCKSGHLTD
;
A
#
# COMPACT_ATOMS: atom_id res chain seq x y z
N TYR A 1 16.35 5.36 15.02
CA TYR A 1 15.73 4.76 16.22
C TYR A 1 14.36 5.34 16.51
N LEU A 2 14.20 6.63 16.82
CA LEU A 2 12.86 7.19 17.12
C LEU A 2 11.83 6.94 16.02
N PHE A 3 12.17 7.26 14.77
CA PHE A 3 11.32 6.93 13.61
C PHE A 3 10.98 5.43 13.56
N LEU A 4 11.94 4.54 13.82
CA LEU A 4 11.72 3.09 13.85
C LEU A 4 10.78 2.66 14.99
N VAL A 5 10.82 3.35 16.14
CA VAL A 5 9.92 3.08 17.28
C VAL A 5 8.49 3.52 16.93
N VAL A 6 8.33 4.71 16.35
CA VAL A 6 7.02 5.19 15.85
C VAL A 6 6.43 4.16 14.89
N LEU A 7 7.22 3.71 13.92
CA LEU A 7 6.80 2.72 12.93
C LEU A 7 6.49 1.34 13.54
N LEU A 8 7.28 0.89 14.52
CA LEU A 8 7.00 -0.35 15.24
C LEU A 8 5.68 -0.26 16.01
N VAL A 9 5.44 0.84 16.70
CA VAL A 9 4.18 1.09 17.43
C VAL A 9 3.01 1.10 16.43
N SER A 10 3.09 1.90 15.37
CA SER A 10 2.06 1.96 14.32
C SER A 10 1.79 0.58 13.72
N THR A 11 2.84 -0.20 13.47
CA THR A 11 2.71 -1.57 12.97
C THR A 11 1.96 -2.48 13.94
N VAL A 12 2.35 -2.48 15.22
CA VAL A 12 1.70 -3.35 16.21
C VAL A 12 0.21 -3.04 16.26
N PHE A 13 -0.16 -1.76 16.24
CA PHE A 13 -1.56 -1.36 16.18
C PHE A 13 -2.26 -1.80 14.89
N VAL A 14 -1.60 -1.74 13.73
CA VAL A 14 -2.16 -2.25 12.47
C VAL A 14 -2.37 -3.76 12.52
N PHE A 15 -1.38 -4.51 13.02
CA PHE A 15 -1.52 -5.96 13.20
C PHE A 15 -2.66 -6.31 14.17
N LEU A 16 -2.77 -5.57 15.28
CA LEU A 16 -3.87 -5.75 16.24
C LEU A 16 -5.23 -5.41 15.63
N ARG A 17 -5.33 -4.38 14.78
CA ARG A 17 -6.57 -4.00 14.07
C ARG A 17 -7.04 -5.10 13.12
N TRP A 18 -6.12 -5.78 12.43
CA TRP A 18 -6.48 -6.73 11.38
C TRP A 18 -6.49 -8.19 11.82
N SER A 19 -5.89 -8.52 12.97
CA SER A 19 -5.82 -9.89 13.45
C SER A 19 -7.11 -10.39 14.11
N ASN A 20 -8.13 -9.53 14.26
CA ASN A 20 -9.35 -9.77 15.05
C ASN A 20 -9.08 -10.13 16.52
N ILE A 21 -7.84 -10.00 17.03
CA ILE A 21 -7.49 -10.30 18.43
C ILE A 21 -8.35 -9.48 19.40
N ALA A 22 -8.62 -8.23 19.04
CA ALA A 22 -9.41 -7.32 19.87
C ALA A 22 -10.91 -7.65 19.90
N LEU A 23 -11.43 -8.49 19.01
CA LEU A 23 -12.85 -8.84 18.91
C LEU A 23 -13.26 -9.99 19.85
N ALA A 24 -12.47 -10.23 20.90
CA ALA A 24 -12.73 -11.15 22.01
C ALA A 24 -13.06 -12.60 21.61
N ASN A 25 -12.55 -13.10 20.48
CA ASN A 25 -12.82 -14.45 20.02
C ASN A 25 -11.62 -15.11 19.31
N ALA A 26 -11.09 -16.17 19.92
CA ALA A 26 -9.91 -16.89 19.42
C ALA A 26 -10.12 -17.55 18.05
N SER A 27 -11.35 -17.88 17.66
CA SER A 27 -11.64 -18.51 16.36
C SER A 27 -11.79 -17.53 15.19
N ALA A 28 -11.93 -16.23 15.46
CA ALA A 28 -11.84 -15.18 14.45
C ALA A 28 -10.39 -14.73 14.20
N PHE A 29 -9.44 -15.18 15.04
CA PHE A 29 -8.03 -14.83 14.93
C PHE A 29 -7.46 -15.25 13.57
N GLY A 30 -7.01 -14.27 12.79
CA GLY A 30 -6.49 -14.50 11.44
C GLY A 30 -7.52 -14.99 10.41
N ALA A 31 -8.82 -14.95 10.74
CA ALA A 31 -9.88 -15.23 9.78
C ALA A 31 -9.95 -14.13 8.72
N ASP A 32 -10.30 -14.49 7.48
CA ASP A 32 -10.35 -13.57 6.35
C ASP A 32 -11.65 -12.74 6.33
N THR A 33 -11.67 -11.63 7.07
CA THR A 33 -12.79 -10.68 7.16
C THR A 33 -12.63 -9.51 6.19
N PRO A 34 -13.71 -8.78 5.85
CA PRO A 34 -13.66 -7.52 5.13
C PRO A 34 -12.73 -6.51 5.81
N VAL A 35 -12.07 -5.67 5.02
CA VAL A 35 -11.32 -4.51 5.54
C VAL A 35 -11.85 -3.17 5.01
N SER A 36 -12.74 -3.20 4.02
CA SER A 36 -13.46 -2.04 3.48
C SER A 36 -14.77 -2.50 2.85
N PRO A 37 -15.74 -1.59 2.61
CA PRO A 37 -16.91 -1.90 1.79
C PRO A 37 -16.53 -2.16 0.32
N PRO A 38 -17.43 -2.76 -0.49
CA PRO A 38 -17.19 -3.08 -1.90
C PRO A 38 -17.13 -1.82 -2.76
N ILE A 39 -16.29 -1.84 -3.80
CA ILE A 39 -16.09 -0.73 -4.74
C ILE A 39 -16.45 -1.17 -6.17
N PRO A 40 -16.88 -0.26 -7.07
CA PRO A 40 -17.42 -0.64 -8.38
C PRO A 40 -16.46 -1.44 -9.28
N ASP A 41 -15.15 -1.14 -9.21
CA ASP A 41 -14.13 -1.81 -10.03
C ASP A 41 -13.52 -3.04 -9.32
N SER A 42 -13.95 -3.33 -8.09
CA SER A 42 -13.64 -4.54 -7.33
C SER A 42 -14.85 -4.87 -6.45
N PRO A 43 -15.93 -5.40 -7.06
CA PRO A 43 -17.16 -5.70 -6.34
C PRO A 43 -16.95 -6.76 -5.25
N ASP A 44 -15.86 -7.51 -5.35
CA ASP A 44 -15.35 -8.36 -4.28
C ASP A 44 -14.81 -7.50 -3.15
N VAL A 45 -15.40 -7.68 -1.97
CA VAL A 45 -14.99 -7.04 -0.72
C VAL A 45 -13.50 -7.26 -0.48
N LEU A 46 -12.72 -6.19 -0.27
CA LEU A 46 -11.31 -6.30 0.12
C LEU A 46 -11.25 -7.02 1.47
N ARG A 47 -10.46 -8.09 1.55
CA ARG A 47 -10.36 -8.94 2.75
C ARG A 47 -8.99 -8.81 3.42
N ILE A 48 -8.85 -9.26 4.67
CA ILE A 48 -7.59 -9.23 5.44
C ILE A 48 -6.43 -9.84 4.64
N SER A 49 -6.65 -10.94 3.93
CA SER A 49 -5.63 -11.56 3.07
C SER A 49 -5.00 -10.56 2.08
N PHE A 50 -5.82 -9.71 1.46
CA PHE A 50 -5.36 -8.62 0.58
C PHE A 50 -4.77 -7.45 1.36
N ALA A 51 -5.37 -7.09 2.49
CA ALA A 51 -4.90 -6.00 3.33
C ALA A 51 -3.50 -6.26 3.88
N SER A 52 -3.22 -7.51 4.28
CA SER A 52 -1.99 -7.96 4.93
C SER A 52 -0.71 -7.58 4.19
N ILE A 53 -0.77 -7.43 2.86
CA ILE A 53 0.37 -7.04 2.04
C ILE A 53 0.84 -5.63 2.38
N PHE A 54 -0.07 -4.67 2.59
CA PHE A 54 0.28 -3.25 2.73
C PHE A 54 1.15 -2.97 3.97
N PRO A 55 0.89 -3.51 5.17
CA PRO A 55 1.73 -3.32 6.33
C PRO A 55 2.87 -4.29 6.40
N VAL A 56 2.82 -5.46 5.75
CA VAL A 56 4.01 -6.31 5.63
C VAL A 56 5.06 -5.62 4.76
N VAL A 57 4.63 -5.02 3.64
CA VAL A 57 5.48 -4.19 2.78
C VAL A 57 5.95 -2.97 3.57
N SER A 58 5.05 -2.25 4.24
CA SER A 58 5.43 -1.12 5.10
C SER A 58 6.37 -1.53 6.23
N LEU A 59 6.21 -2.70 6.85
CA LEU A 59 7.07 -3.26 7.88
C LEU A 59 8.47 -3.55 7.35
N PHE A 60 8.52 -4.25 6.23
CA PHE A 60 9.79 -4.55 5.57
C PHE A 60 10.52 -3.25 5.22
N ILE A 61 9.78 -2.29 4.68
CA ILE A 61 10.27 -0.97 4.32
C ILE A 61 10.79 -0.27 5.60
N TYR A 62 9.96 -0.09 6.60
CA TYR A 62 10.26 0.82 7.70
C TYR A 62 11.07 0.20 8.84
N PHE A 63 11.04 -1.12 9.00
CA PHE A 63 11.74 -1.83 10.07
C PHE A 63 12.99 -2.56 9.58
N ILE A 64 12.90 -3.33 8.49
CA ILE A 64 14.01 -4.19 8.03
C ILE A 64 15.01 -3.40 7.19
N SER A 65 14.56 -2.60 6.24
CA SER A 65 15.47 -1.91 5.32
C SER A 65 16.47 -0.95 5.99
N PRO A 66 16.16 -0.26 7.11
CA PRO A 66 17.14 0.61 7.78
C PRO A 66 18.33 -0.19 8.33
N TYR A 67 18.19 -1.50 8.55
CA TYR A 67 19.33 -2.35 8.91
C TYR A 67 20.36 -2.46 7.78
N ILE A 68 19.97 -2.28 6.52
CA ILE A 68 20.90 -2.22 5.38
C ILE A 68 21.85 -1.04 5.56
N PHE A 69 21.33 0.10 6.03
CA PHE A 69 22.17 1.25 6.33
C PHE A 69 23.24 0.92 7.37
N PHE A 70 22.84 0.34 8.50
CA PHE A 70 23.77 -0.03 9.56
C PHE A 70 24.76 -1.12 9.11
N TYR A 71 24.31 -2.11 8.35
CA TYR A 71 25.13 -3.18 7.82
C TYR A 71 26.23 -2.63 6.88
N ILE A 72 25.85 -1.80 5.90
CA ILE A 72 26.81 -1.16 4.98
C ILE A 72 27.79 -0.29 5.77
N LYS A 73 27.33 0.46 6.77
CA LYS A 73 28.21 1.29 7.61
C LYS A 73 29.18 0.47 8.46
N THR A 74 28.81 -0.77 8.81
CA THR A 74 29.65 -1.68 9.59
C THR A 74 30.69 -2.34 8.69
N VAL A 75 30.26 -2.92 7.56
CA VAL A 75 31.15 -3.62 6.62
C VAL A 75 32.07 -2.65 5.87
N LYS A 76 31.65 -1.38 5.70
CA LYS A 76 32.35 -0.33 4.95
C LYS A 76 32.83 -0.80 3.56
N PRO A 77 31.94 -1.40 2.75
CA PRO A 77 32.29 -1.80 1.40
C PRO A 77 32.69 -0.56 0.57
N LYS A 78 33.60 -0.75 -0.38
CA LYS A 78 33.96 0.32 -1.33
C LYS A 78 32.74 0.65 -2.19
N GLU A 79 32.41 1.94 -2.30
CA GLU A 79 31.29 2.43 -3.11
C GLU A 79 31.34 1.89 -4.54
N GLU A 80 32.52 1.94 -5.17
CA GLU A 80 32.76 1.41 -6.51
C GLU A 80 32.35 -0.05 -6.68
N ALA A 81 32.60 -0.89 -5.67
CA ALA A 81 32.27 -2.31 -5.73
C ALA A 81 30.75 -2.54 -5.73
N ILE A 82 30.01 -1.84 -4.88
CA ILE A 82 28.54 -1.94 -4.83
C ILE A 82 27.93 -1.43 -6.13
N PHE A 83 28.33 -0.24 -6.56
CA PHE A 83 27.76 0.36 -7.76
C PHE A 83 28.13 -0.37 -9.04
N LYS A 84 29.29 -1.05 -9.10
CA LYS A 84 29.61 -1.95 -10.20
C LYS A 84 28.54 -3.04 -10.36
N TRP A 85 28.21 -3.74 -9.29
CA TRP A 85 27.18 -4.79 -9.31
C TRP A 85 25.78 -4.23 -9.56
N LEU A 86 25.46 -3.10 -8.94
CA LEU A 86 24.18 -2.44 -9.11
C LEU A 86 23.99 -1.93 -10.55
N SER A 87 25.04 -1.38 -11.18
CA SER A 87 25.06 -1.04 -12.60
C SER A 87 24.87 -2.27 -13.48
N TYR A 88 25.54 -3.40 -13.21
CA TYR A 88 25.36 -4.61 -14.02
C TYR A 88 23.94 -5.15 -13.95
N GLY A 89 23.35 -5.24 -12.75
CA GLY A 89 21.93 -5.60 -12.61
C GLY A 89 21.03 -4.66 -13.38
N PHE A 90 21.26 -3.35 -13.26
CA PHE A 90 20.52 -2.33 -14.00
C PHE A 90 20.68 -2.45 -15.52
N TYR A 91 21.87 -2.81 -16.04
CA TYR A 91 22.08 -3.00 -17.47
C TYR A 91 21.26 -4.18 -18.00
N VAL A 92 21.20 -5.28 -17.24
CA VAL A 92 20.33 -6.41 -17.55
C VAL A 92 18.87 -5.97 -17.57
N SER A 93 18.43 -5.18 -16.59
CA SER A 93 17.07 -4.62 -16.58
C SER A 93 16.77 -3.74 -17.80
N VAL A 94 17.69 -2.88 -18.23
CA VAL A 94 17.51 -2.05 -19.43
C VAL A 94 17.48 -2.90 -20.70
N ALA A 95 18.37 -3.89 -20.82
CA ALA A 95 18.35 -4.84 -21.93
C ALA A 95 17.01 -5.59 -21.98
N PHE A 96 16.49 -5.99 -20.82
CA PHE A 96 15.19 -6.62 -20.70
C PHE A 96 14.05 -5.67 -21.10
N GLY A 97 14.10 -4.40 -20.69
CA GLY A 97 13.16 -3.37 -21.14
C GLY A 97 13.19 -3.15 -22.65
N LEU A 98 14.37 -3.24 -23.28
CA LEU A 98 14.50 -3.21 -24.75
C LEU A 98 13.85 -4.43 -25.40
N LEU A 99 14.05 -5.63 -24.84
CA LEU A 99 13.39 -6.85 -25.32
C LEU A 99 11.86 -6.76 -25.18
N GLN A 100 11.35 -6.21 -24.08
CA GLN A 100 9.93 -5.91 -23.91
C GLN A 100 9.42 -4.96 -25.00
N LYS A 101 10.19 -3.91 -25.32
CA LYS A 101 9.86 -2.96 -26.39
C LYS A 101 9.84 -3.60 -27.76
N ILE A 102 10.83 -4.41 -28.10
CA ILE A 102 10.94 -5.08 -29.40
C ILE A 102 9.83 -6.12 -29.57
N SER A 103 9.56 -6.91 -28.52
CA SER A 103 8.52 -7.95 -28.56
C SER A 103 7.09 -7.40 -28.51
N GLY A 104 6.91 -6.13 -28.13
CA GLY A 104 5.59 -5.55 -27.88
C GLY A 104 4.86 -6.16 -26.68
N ARG A 105 5.52 -7.04 -25.92
CA ARG A 105 4.94 -7.73 -24.76
C ARG A 105 5.47 -7.09 -23.47
N SER A 106 4.59 -6.41 -22.75
CA SER A 106 4.84 -6.08 -21.35
C SER A 106 4.62 -7.32 -20.49
N LEU A 107 5.59 -7.66 -19.64
CA LEU A 107 5.48 -8.75 -18.68
C LEU A 107 4.60 -8.40 -17.47
N ILE A 108 4.36 -7.09 -17.27
CA ILE A 108 3.41 -6.61 -16.26
C ILE A 108 2.11 -6.26 -16.99
N SER A 109 1.00 -6.80 -16.48
CA SER A 109 -0.34 -6.66 -17.03
C SER A 109 -0.96 -5.28 -16.80
N ASP A 110 -0.16 -4.23 -16.61
CA ASP A 110 -0.70 -2.91 -16.35
C ASP A 110 -1.24 -2.33 -17.66
N ARG A 111 -2.55 -2.09 -17.68
CA ARG A 111 -3.31 -1.55 -18.81
C ARG A 111 -2.67 -0.24 -19.30
N LEU A 112 -2.24 0.62 -18.36
CA LEU A 112 -1.61 1.90 -18.64
C LEU A 112 -0.24 1.74 -19.30
N GLY A 113 0.59 0.80 -18.84
CA GLY A 113 1.90 0.52 -19.43
C GLY A 113 1.81 0.07 -20.89
N LYS A 114 0.81 -0.77 -21.22
CA LYS A 114 0.54 -1.21 -22.59
C LYS A 114 0.04 -0.07 -23.48
N GLU A 115 -0.86 0.76 -22.97
CA GLU A 115 -1.46 1.88 -23.71
C GLU A 115 -0.43 2.97 -24.06
N PHE A 116 0.45 3.30 -23.11
CA PHE A 116 1.49 4.32 -23.30
C PHE A 116 2.82 3.76 -23.85
N LYS A 117 2.89 2.46 -24.17
CA LYS A 117 4.13 1.75 -24.59
C LYS A 117 5.29 2.00 -23.62
N GLN A 118 5.00 1.93 -22.32
CA GLN A 118 5.96 2.09 -21.23
C GLN A 118 6.41 0.71 -20.74
N PHE A 119 7.70 0.57 -20.44
CA PHE A 119 8.31 -0.70 -20.07
C PHE A 119 8.93 -0.62 -18.67
N CYS A 120 8.92 -1.74 -17.95
CA CYS A 120 9.37 -1.81 -16.56
C CYS A 120 10.74 -2.50 -16.40
N GLY A 121 11.26 -3.21 -17.41
CA GLY A 121 12.61 -3.79 -17.32
C GLY A 121 12.81 -4.77 -16.15
N GLY A 122 11.74 -5.40 -15.66
CA GLY A 122 11.76 -6.32 -14.52
C GLY A 122 11.54 -5.66 -13.15
N PHE A 123 11.30 -4.35 -13.10
CA PHE A 123 10.87 -3.62 -11.91
C PHE A 123 9.37 -3.79 -11.64
N SER A 124 8.93 -3.46 -10.42
CA SER A 124 7.54 -3.57 -9.97
C SER A 124 6.57 -2.75 -10.82
N ASP A 125 7.01 -1.59 -11.33
CA ASP A 125 6.30 -0.80 -12.33
C ASP A 125 7.27 0.06 -13.17
N PHE A 126 6.72 0.80 -14.15
CA PHE A 126 7.51 1.70 -14.99
C PHE A 126 8.00 2.96 -14.22
N ASN A 127 7.32 3.39 -13.14
CA ASN A 127 7.77 4.54 -12.36
C ASN A 127 9.00 4.22 -11.49
N ALA A 128 9.05 3.04 -10.90
CA ALA A 128 10.17 2.51 -10.14
C ALA A 128 11.39 2.34 -11.06
N PHE A 129 11.19 1.77 -12.26
CA PHE A 129 12.25 1.68 -13.26
C PHE A 129 12.77 3.06 -13.68
N GLY A 130 11.88 4.02 -13.89
CA GLY A 130 12.24 5.40 -14.20
C GLY A 130 12.98 6.10 -13.05
N PHE A 131 12.51 5.95 -11.81
CA PHE A 131 13.18 6.48 -10.63
C PHE A 131 14.60 5.92 -10.51
N PHE A 132 14.75 4.59 -10.63
CA PHE A 132 16.05 3.92 -10.57
C PHE A 132 16.98 4.43 -11.70
N SER A 133 16.46 4.53 -12.93
CA SER A 133 17.19 5.08 -14.07
C SER A 133 17.65 6.52 -13.83
N GLY A 134 16.78 7.37 -13.27
CA GLY A 134 17.12 8.75 -12.92
C GLY A 134 18.22 8.83 -11.86
N VAL A 135 18.12 8.02 -10.81
CA VAL A 135 19.13 7.94 -9.76
C VAL A 135 20.48 7.49 -10.32
N MET A 136 20.50 6.45 -11.16
CA MET A 136 21.71 5.95 -11.82
C MET A 136 22.31 6.99 -12.78
N PHE A 137 21.47 7.72 -13.51
CA PHE A 137 21.90 8.83 -14.35
C PHE A 137 22.62 9.91 -13.52
N LEU A 138 21.98 10.42 -12.46
CA LEU A 138 22.57 11.46 -11.63
C LEU A 138 23.83 10.97 -10.92
N TRP A 139 23.84 9.73 -10.40
CA TRP A 139 25.04 9.12 -9.82
C TRP A 139 26.20 9.06 -10.84
N SER A 140 25.93 8.62 -12.07
CA SER A 140 26.94 8.49 -13.13
C SER A 140 27.65 9.82 -13.45
N THR A 141 26.97 10.95 -13.27
CA THR A 141 27.58 12.27 -13.45
C THR A 141 28.68 12.57 -12.43
N TYR A 142 28.64 11.98 -11.23
CA TYR A 142 29.73 12.08 -10.27
C TYR A 142 30.94 11.23 -10.71
N GLU A 143 30.69 10.05 -11.25
CA GLU A 143 31.73 9.14 -11.74
C GLU A 143 32.43 9.69 -12.99
N ILE A 144 31.69 10.34 -13.88
CA ILE A 144 32.26 11.05 -15.05
C ILE A 144 33.23 12.14 -14.60
N LYS A 145 32.93 12.89 -13.52
CA LYS A 145 33.86 13.89 -12.98
C LYS A 145 35.16 13.26 -12.49
N ASN A 146 35.08 12.05 -11.96
CA ASN A 146 36.20 11.24 -11.51
C ASN A 146 36.88 10.46 -12.66
N LYS A 147 36.42 10.63 -13.91
CA LYS A 147 36.89 9.92 -15.10
C LYS A 147 36.78 8.40 -15.03
N ASN A 148 35.81 7.90 -14.26
CA ASN A 148 35.56 6.46 -14.16
C ASN A 148 34.81 5.97 -15.42
N PRO A 149 35.35 4.99 -16.18
CA PRO A 149 34.70 4.44 -17.38
C PRO A 149 33.28 3.92 -17.12
N LEU A 150 33.04 3.36 -15.94
CA LEU A 150 31.72 2.87 -15.54
C LEU A 150 30.67 3.98 -15.55
N GLY A 151 31.07 5.21 -15.22
CA GLY A 151 30.20 6.39 -15.24
C GLY A 151 29.68 6.70 -16.65
N TYR A 152 30.52 6.62 -17.68
CA TYR A 152 30.10 6.90 -19.06
C TYR A 152 29.11 5.86 -19.58
N ILE A 153 29.37 4.56 -19.33
CA ILE A 153 28.45 3.49 -19.72
C ILE A 153 27.12 3.63 -18.97
N THR A 154 27.18 3.83 -17.65
CA THR A 154 25.98 3.99 -16.81
C THR A 154 25.15 5.19 -17.28
N PHE A 155 25.79 6.30 -17.67
CA PHE A 155 25.12 7.50 -18.15
C PHE A 155 24.24 7.21 -19.38
N VAL A 156 24.79 6.53 -20.40
CA VAL A 156 24.06 6.19 -21.63
C VAL A 156 22.95 5.18 -21.35
N VAL A 157 23.26 4.12 -20.59
CA VAL A 157 22.28 3.08 -20.27
C VAL A 157 21.12 3.62 -19.43
N SER A 158 21.40 4.53 -18.48
CA SER A 158 20.39 5.17 -17.65
C SER A 158 19.47 6.09 -18.47
N LEU A 159 20.00 6.75 -19.50
CA LEU A 159 19.18 7.55 -20.42
C LEU A 159 18.25 6.67 -21.24
N ALA A 160 18.74 5.52 -21.73
CA ALA A 160 17.92 4.53 -22.41
C ALA A 160 16.81 3.98 -21.50
N GLY A 161 17.15 3.59 -20.26
CA GLY A 161 16.18 3.17 -19.25
C GLY A 161 15.13 4.24 -18.95
N GLY A 162 15.57 5.49 -18.81
CA GLY A 162 14.70 6.65 -18.65
C GLY A 162 13.67 6.80 -19.77
N ILE A 163 14.12 6.71 -21.03
CA ILE A 163 13.25 6.77 -22.21
C ILE A 163 12.27 5.59 -22.25
N LEU A 164 12.72 4.37 -21.95
CA LEU A 164 11.88 3.17 -21.94
C LEU A 164 10.79 3.22 -20.87
N SER A 165 11.12 3.78 -19.69
CA SER A 165 10.16 3.92 -18.60
C SER A 165 9.05 4.92 -18.91
N GLY A 166 9.35 5.97 -19.69
CA GLY A 166 8.45 7.10 -19.90
C GLY A 166 8.05 7.83 -18.60
N SER A 167 8.79 7.62 -17.49
CA SER A 167 8.47 8.21 -16.19
C SER A 167 8.88 9.69 -16.16
N ARG A 168 7.96 10.56 -15.72
CA ARG A 168 8.19 12.02 -15.61
C ARG A 168 9.31 12.33 -14.62
N THR A 169 9.49 11.49 -13.62
CA THR A 169 10.46 11.67 -12.54
C THR A 169 11.90 11.68 -13.04
N VAL A 170 12.19 10.87 -14.07
CA VAL A 170 13.51 10.79 -14.72
C VAL A 170 13.97 12.18 -15.15
N PHE A 171 13.05 13.02 -15.63
CA PHE A 171 13.35 14.36 -16.11
C PHE A 171 14.05 15.22 -15.05
N PHE A 172 13.60 15.17 -13.80
CA PHE A 172 14.22 15.94 -12.71
C PHE A 172 15.65 15.46 -12.42
N PHE A 173 15.88 14.15 -12.48
CA PHE A 173 17.23 13.59 -12.34
C PHE A 173 18.13 13.96 -13.51
N ILE A 174 17.59 13.96 -14.74
CA ILE A 174 18.33 14.39 -15.93
C ILE A 174 18.73 15.85 -15.82
N LEU A 175 17.79 16.75 -15.49
CA LEU A 175 18.07 18.17 -15.28
C LEU A 175 19.12 18.38 -14.20
N ALA A 176 18.97 17.72 -13.06
CA ALA A 176 19.96 17.79 -11.98
C ALA A 176 21.33 17.25 -12.42
N GLY A 177 21.38 16.19 -13.22
CA GLY A 177 22.62 15.61 -13.74
C GLY A 177 23.32 16.54 -14.74
N VAL A 178 22.56 17.13 -15.67
CA VAL A 178 23.05 18.15 -16.61
C VAL A 178 23.57 19.35 -15.85
N PHE A 179 22.83 19.85 -14.86
CA PHE A 179 23.29 20.93 -13.99
C PHE A 179 24.57 20.57 -13.25
N ASN A 180 24.66 19.35 -12.69
CA ASN A 180 25.85 18.87 -12.00
C ASN A 180 27.08 18.83 -12.92
N LEU A 181 26.92 18.37 -14.16
CA LEU A 181 27.97 18.36 -15.17
C LEU A 181 28.37 19.78 -15.61
N PHE A 182 27.38 20.64 -15.89
CA PHE A 182 27.60 22.04 -16.27
C PHE A 182 28.36 22.82 -15.19
N TYR A 183 27.95 22.69 -13.93
CA TYR A 183 28.65 23.28 -12.79
C TYR A 183 30.11 22.81 -12.71
N SER A 184 30.38 21.55 -13.07
CA SER A 184 31.75 21.04 -13.14
C SER A 184 32.57 21.68 -14.26
N VAL A 185 31.97 21.97 -15.42
CA VAL A 185 32.63 22.63 -16.54
C VAL A 185 33.01 24.07 -16.20
N LEU A 186 32.13 24.79 -15.52
CA LEU A 186 32.39 26.15 -15.05
C LEU A 186 33.59 26.19 -14.09
N LYS A 187 33.70 25.19 -13.20
CA LYS A 187 34.77 25.13 -12.20
C LYS A 187 36.11 24.64 -12.77
N ASN A 188 36.11 23.86 -13.85
CA ASN A 188 37.30 23.14 -14.31
C ASN A 188 38.00 23.84 -15.48
N ARG A 189 39.32 24.02 -15.39
CA ARG A 189 40.11 24.83 -16.36
C ARG A 189 40.54 24.08 -17.62
N LYS A 190 40.40 22.75 -17.69
CA LYS A 190 40.89 21.94 -18.83
C LYS A 190 39.92 21.94 -20.02
N LYS A 191 40.39 22.46 -21.17
CA LYS A 191 39.59 22.64 -22.42
C LYS A 191 38.92 21.35 -22.92
N GLN A 192 39.60 20.20 -22.86
CA GLN A 192 39.06 18.91 -23.32
C GLN A 192 37.83 18.45 -22.53
N GLN A 193 37.77 18.69 -21.22
CA GLN A 193 36.61 18.32 -20.41
C GLN A 193 35.39 19.20 -20.71
N LYS A 194 35.60 20.47 -21.11
CA LYS A 194 34.52 21.36 -21.52
C LYS A 194 33.83 20.86 -22.79
N ILE A 195 34.61 20.34 -23.75
CA ILE A 195 34.10 19.81 -25.02
C ILE A 195 33.27 18.55 -24.76
N ILE A 196 33.81 17.57 -24.03
CA ILE A 196 33.11 16.30 -23.76
C ILE A 196 31.80 16.54 -23.01
N VAL A 197 31.82 17.37 -21.97
CA VAL A 197 30.60 17.68 -21.22
C VAL A 197 29.61 18.50 -22.06
N GLY A 198 30.09 19.44 -22.89
CA GLY A 198 29.24 20.20 -23.80
C GLY A 198 28.49 19.29 -24.78
N ILE A 199 29.18 18.31 -25.37
CA ILE A 199 28.56 17.30 -26.25
C ILE A 199 27.51 16.48 -25.49
N LEU A 200 27.80 16.06 -24.26
CA LEU A 200 26.84 15.30 -23.43
C LEU A 200 25.59 16.12 -23.12
N ILE A 201 25.73 17.41 -22.79
CA ILE A 201 24.60 18.31 -22.52
C ILE A 201 23.73 18.47 -23.77
N ILE A 202 24.36 18.75 -24.92
CA ILE A 202 23.66 18.90 -26.21
C ILE A 202 22.94 17.60 -26.59
N GLY A 203 23.60 16.45 -26.43
CA GLY A 203 23.02 15.13 -26.71
C GLY A 203 21.81 14.83 -25.84
N VAL A 204 21.87 15.16 -24.54
CA VAL A 204 20.72 15.03 -23.63
C VAL A 204 19.58 15.96 -24.03
N LEU A 205 19.86 17.23 -24.37
CA LEU A 205 18.84 18.17 -24.80
C LEU A 205 18.15 17.72 -26.10
N LEU A 206 18.93 17.25 -27.09
CA LEU A 206 18.40 16.66 -28.32
C LEU A 206 17.51 15.44 -28.03
N LEU A 207 17.96 14.54 -27.15
CA LEU A 207 17.16 13.37 -26.77
C LEU A 207 15.89 13.74 -26.02
N LEU A 208 15.89 14.78 -25.18
CA LEU A 208 14.69 15.28 -24.53
C LEU A 208 13.69 15.86 -25.53
N VAL A 209 14.16 16.59 -26.55
CA VAL A 209 13.31 17.10 -27.64
C VAL A 209 12.70 15.96 -28.45
N LEU A 210 13.48 14.93 -28.77
CA LEU A 210 13.02 13.75 -29.52
C LEU A 210 12.08 12.86 -28.69
N ALA A 211 12.33 12.71 -27.39
CA ALA A 211 11.50 11.94 -26.47
C ALA A 211 10.23 12.69 -26.00
N GLY A 212 10.14 14.00 -26.25
CA GLY A 212 9.03 14.88 -25.85
C GLY A 212 7.66 14.54 -26.45
N GLY A 213 7.56 13.52 -27.31
CA GLY A 213 6.31 13.09 -27.95
C GLY A 213 5.18 12.76 -26.98
N THR A 214 5.45 12.15 -25.82
CA THR A 214 4.40 11.74 -24.87
C THR A 214 3.84 12.90 -24.05
N LEU A 215 4.68 13.85 -23.64
CA LEU A 215 4.25 15.07 -22.95
C LEU A 215 3.52 16.00 -23.92
N LYS A 216 4.03 16.15 -25.15
CA LYS A 216 3.39 16.91 -26.23
C LYS A 216 2.02 16.33 -26.60
N LYS A 217 1.92 15.00 -26.72
CA LYS A 217 0.65 14.30 -26.99
C LYS A 217 -0.38 14.58 -25.89
N ARG A 218 0.02 14.48 -24.62
CA ARG A 218 -0.86 14.75 -23.47
C ARG A 218 -1.25 16.23 -23.32
N LEU A 219 -0.35 17.16 -23.61
CA LEU A 219 -0.69 18.59 -23.64
C LEU A 219 -1.67 18.90 -24.77
N ASN A 220 -1.49 18.29 -25.93
CA ASN A 220 -2.42 18.48 -27.05
C ASN A 220 -3.80 17.87 -26.79
N GLU A 221 -3.86 16.72 -26.11
CA GLU A 221 -5.12 16.03 -25.77
C GLU A 221 -5.83 16.67 -24.54
N GLY A 222 -5.08 17.18 -23.56
CA GLY A 222 -5.65 17.72 -22.32
C GLY A 222 -6.20 19.15 -22.40
N PHE A 223 -5.90 19.89 -23.48
CA PHE A 223 -6.38 21.27 -23.68
C PHE A 223 -7.52 21.40 -24.71
N SER A 224 -7.98 20.29 -25.31
CA SER A 224 -9.15 20.28 -26.19
C SER A 224 -10.44 20.07 -25.40
N GLY A 225 -11.43 20.98 -25.53
CA GLY A 225 -12.79 20.81 -24.98
C GLY A 225 -13.28 21.95 -24.06
N ASN A 226 -14.54 21.89 -23.66
CA ASN A 226 -15.24 22.88 -22.82
C ASN A 226 -15.22 22.57 -21.30
N GLU A 227 -14.42 21.59 -20.87
CA GLU A 227 -14.28 21.25 -19.44
C GLU A 227 -13.68 22.39 -18.60
N SER A 228 -13.92 22.34 -17.29
CA SER A 228 -13.37 23.30 -16.34
C SER A 228 -11.84 23.28 -16.35
N LEU A 229 -11.20 24.39 -15.98
CA LEU A 229 -9.73 24.46 -15.90
C LEU A 229 -9.19 23.40 -14.92
N PHE A 230 -9.92 23.11 -13.85
CA PHE A 230 -9.52 22.11 -12.87
C PHE A 230 -9.51 20.70 -13.47
N ASP A 231 -10.56 20.31 -14.21
CA ASP A 231 -10.66 18.98 -14.82
C ASP A 231 -9.59 18.77 -15.89
N LYS A 232 -9.32 19.81 -16.70
CA LYS A 232 -8.22 19.81 -17.69
C LYS A 232 -6.87 19.59 -17.03
N VAL A 233 -6.56 20.34 -15.97
CA VAL A 233 -5.29 20.19 -15.24
C VAL A 233 -5.23 18.84 -14.54
N ASN A 234 -6.34 18.36 -13.98
CA ASN A 234 -6.41 17.06 -13.34
C ASN A 234 -6.20 15.91 -14.34
N ALA A 235 -6.76 16.00 -15.55
CA ALA A 235 -6.54 15.05 -16.63
C ALA A 235 -5.05 15.02 -17.05
N ILE A 236 -4.41 16.18 -17.19
CA ILE A 236 -2.96 16.29 -17.51
C ILE A 236 -2.09 15.68 -16.38
N THR A 237 -2.53 15.83 -15.13
CA THR A 237 -1.85 15.29 -13.96
C THR A 237 -2.27 13.85 -13.63
N ASN A 238 -3.17 13.24 -14.40
CA ASN A 238 -3.64 11.86 -14.22
C ASN A 238 -4.28 11.62 -12.83
N GLY A 239 -5.17 12.52 -12.39
CA GLY A 239 -5.90 12.36 -11.12
C GLY A 239 -5.17 12.85 -9.87
N ARG A 240 -3.95 13.39 -9.99
CA ARG A 240 -3.13 13.82 -8.84
C ARG A 240 -3.75 14.96 -8.03
N LEU A 241 -4.51 15.84 -8.67
CA LEU A 241 -5.20 16.92 -7.95
C LEU A 241 -6.29 16.34 -7.06
N TRP A 242 -7.12 15.43 -7.60
CA TRP A 242 -8.09 14.69 -6.79
C TRP A 242 -7.42 13.91 -5.66
N MET A 243 -6.35 13.16 -5.94
CA MET A 243 -5.61 12.45 -4.89
C MET A 243 -5.07 13.39 -3.81
N THR A 244 -4.60 14.58 -4.19
CA THR A 244 -4.14 15.59 -3.22
C THR A 244 -5.30 16.07 -2.36
N LEU A 245 -6.45 16.39 -2.96
CA LEU A 245 -7.63 16.84 -2.21
C LEU A 245 -8.14 15.77 -1.25
N PHE A 246 -8.30 14.53 -1.71
CA PHE A 246 -8.71 13.41 -0.85
C PHE A 246 -7.72 13.17 0.29
N THR A 247 -6.42 13.37 0.04
CA THR A 247 -5.40 13.21 1.07
C THR A 247 -5.43 14.35 2.08
N LEU A 248 -5.62 15.60 1.63
CA LEU A 248 -5.74 16.76 2.53
C LEU A 248 -6.98 16.65 3.41
N ASP A 249 -8.08 16.16 2.85
CA ASP A 249 -9.32 15.89 3.55
C ASP A 249 -9.13 14.77 4.60
N THR A 250 -8.46 13.67 4.23
CA THR A 250 -8.06 12.62 5.19
C THR A 250 -7.15 13.14 6.31
N ILE A 251 -6.20 14.03 5.99
CA ILE A 251 -5.35 14.69 6.98
C ILE A 251 -6.16 15.62 7.88
N GLY A 252 -7.16 16.32 7.34
CA GLY A 252 -8.08 17.16 8.10
C GLY A 252 -8.85 16.35 9.15
N ASP A 253 -9.41 15.21 8.74
CA ASP A 253 -10.15 14.31 9.63
C ASP A 253 -9.26 13.68 10.72
N ASN A 254 -7.99 13.37 10.39
CA ASN A 254 -7.12 12.52 11.21
C ASN A 254 -5.73 13.14 11.43
N PHE A 255 -5.68 14.44 11.72
CA PHE A 255 -4.45 15.23 11.75
C PHE A 255 -3.37 14.70 12.71
N GLU A 256 -3.76 14.29 13.91
CA GLU A 256 -2.82 14.00 15.00
C GLU A 256 -2.12 12.64 14.82
N VAL A 257 -2.91 11.60 14.54
CA VAL A 257 -2.48 10.19 14.53
C VAL A 257 -2.43 9.58 13.13
N GLY A 258 -3.11 10.18 12.16
CA GLY A 258 -3.38 9.59 10.87
C GLY A 258 -4.29 8.36 10.96
N VAL A 259 -4.62 7.79 9.80
CA VAL A 259 -5.52 6.61 9.70
C VAL A 259 -4.83 5.28 10.01
N GLY A 260 -3.52 5.30 10.24
CA GLY A 260 -2.65 4.12 10.43
C GLY A 260 -1.85 3.76 9.17
N THR A 261 -0.64 3.25 9.36
CA THR A 261 0.25 2.81 8.27
C THR A 261 -0.40 1.72 7.42
N GLY A 262 -0.49 1.93 6.11
CA GLY A 262 -1.12 1.01 5.16
C GLY A 262 -2.66 1.05 5.14
N ASN A 263 -3.31 1.95 5.89
CA ASN A 263 -4.77 2.04 5.96
C ASN A 263 -5.39 3.05 4.97
N PHE A 264 -4.57 3.88 4.30
CA PHE A 264 -5.07 5.01 3.50
C PHE A 264 -6.12 4.62 2.46
N THR A 265 -5.86 3.59 1.66
CA THR A 265 -6.77 3.15 0.59
C THR A 265 -8.06 2.56 1.14
N PHE A 266 -8.02 1.86 2.27
CA PHE A 266 -9.20 1.30 2.93
C PHE A 266 -10.07 2.41 3.55
N TYR A 267 -9.45 3.44 4.13
CA TYR A 267 -10.16 4.61 4.62
C TYR A 267 -10.87 5.37 3.49
N LEU A 268 -10.21 5.55 2.33
CA LEU A 268 -10.86 6.14 1.15
C LEU A 268 -12.06 5.33 0.67
N ALA A 269 -11.95 3.98 0.65
CA ALA A 269 -13.05 3.10 0.30
C ALA A 269 -14.23 3.25 1.27
N TYR A 270 -13.96 3.36 2.57
CA TYR A 270 -14.98 3.66 3.58
C TYR A 270 -15.63 5.03 3.35
N LYS A 271 -14.83 6.10 3.25
CA LYS A 271 -15.31 7.48 3.21
C LYS A 271 -16.17 7.76 1.97
N ASN A 272 -15.80 7.19 0.82
CA ASN A 272 -16.49 7.43 -0.45
C ASN A 272 -17.60 6.41 -0.74
N TYR A 273 -17.79 5.41 0.12
CA TYR A 273 -18.83 4.40 -0.09
C TYR A 273 -20.26 4.95 -0.09
N PRO A 274 -20.66 5.88 0.82
CA PRO A 274 -21.99 6.46 0.79
C PRO A 274 -22.32 7.14 -0.53
N ASP A 275 -21.38 7.93 -1.07
CA ASP A 275 -21.53 8.61 -2.36
C ASP A 275 -21.67 7.56 -3.47
N TYR A 276 -20.77 6.58 -3.53
CA TYR A 276 -20.87 5.48 -4.49
C TYR A 276 -22.23 4.76 -4.43
N LYS A 277 -22.73 4.45 -3.23
CA LYS A 277 -24.02 3.76 -3.04
C LYS A 277 -25.20 4.60 -3.53
N ASN A 278 -25.15 5.92 -3.34
CA ASN A 278 -26.26 6.82 -3.63
C ASN A 278 -26.26 7.33 -5.08
N THR A 279 -25.10 7.64 -5.63
CA THR A 279 -24.95 8.29 -6.95
C THR A 279 -24.35 7.36 -8.01
N GLY A 280 -23.72 6.25 -7.61
CA GLY A 280 -22.95 5.40 -8.50
C GLY A 280 -21.61 6.00 -8.92
N GLU A 281 -21.21 7.14 -8.35
CA GLU A 281 -19.96 7.81 -8.70
C GLU A 281 -18.74 6.97 -8.38
N LYS A 282 -17.79 6.98 -9.32
CA LYS A 282 -16.53 6.25 -9.19
C LYS A 282 -15.45 7.18 -8.65
N TYR A 283 -14.70 6.69 -7.66
CA TYR A 283 -13.58 7.38 -7.07
C TYR A 283 -12.26 6.74 -7.48
N LEU A 284 -11.20 7.54 -7.51
CA LEU A 284 -9.85 7.05 -7.73
C LEU A 284 -9.32 6.44 -6.42
N TYR A 285 -9.22 5.11 -6.39
CA TYR A 285 -8.68 4.37 -5.24
C TYR A 285 -7.19 4.06 -5.46
N ASP A 286 -6.33 5.03 -5.13
CA ASP A 286 -4.87 4.88 -5.20
C ASP A 286 -4.21 5.55 -3.99
N LEU A 287 -2.89 5.40 -3.85
CA LEU A 287 -2.10 6.15 -2.87
C LEU A 287 -1.97 7.63 -3.30
N PRO A 288 -1.63 8.58 -2.40
CA PRO A 288 -1.62 10.04 -2.64
C PRO A 288 -0.73 10.59 -3.77
N LEU A 289 0.00 9.72 -4.49
CA LEU A 289 1.06 10.04 -5.45
C LEU A 289 2.05 11.11 -4.95
N ASN A 290 2.23 11.20 -3.63
CA ASN A 290 3.13 12.08 -2.89
C ASN A 290 3.43 11.40 -1.54
N HIS A 291 4.69 11.01 -1.35
CA HIS A 291 5.08 10.18 -0.22
C HIS A 291 5.00 10.92 1.12
N TYR A 292 5.20 12.23 1.12
CA TYR A 292 5.06 13.06 2.32
C TYR A 292 3.61 13.12 2.79
N PHE A 293 2.69 13.27 1.84
CA PHE A 293 1.26 13.23 2.13
C PHE A 293 0.80 11.85 2.57
N LEU A 294 1.34 10.78 1.98
CA LEU A 294 1.08 9.42 2.46
C LEU A 294 1.54 9.23 3.91
N VAL A 295 2.78 9.63 4.23
CA VAL A 295 3.30 9.53 5.60
C VAL A 295 2.45 10.34 6.58
N PHE A 296 2.00 11.54 6.18
CA PHE A 296 1.14 12.38 7.02
C PHE A 296 -0.25 11.76 7.20
N ALA A 297 -0.95 11.40 6.12
CA ALA A 297 -2.28 10.81 6.21
C ALA A 297 -2.30 9.53 7.05
N GLU A 298 -1.24 8.72 6.98
CA GLU A 298 -1.17 7.44 7.71
C GLU A 298 -0.63 7.54 9.14
N ASN A 299 0.25 8.50 9.44
CA ASN A 299 0.98 8.55 10.72
C ASN A 299 0.82 9.90 11.46
N GLY A 300 -0.04 10.77 10.95
CA GLY A 300 -0.35 12.07 11.51
C GLY A 300 0.82 13.04 11.53
N MET A 301 0.64 14.14 12.25
CA MET A 301 1.60 15.23 12.34
C MET A 301 2.95 14.77 12.89
N LEU A 302 2.96 13.90 13.92
CA LEU A 302 4.20 13.42 14.52
C LEU A 302 5.02 12.56 13.55
N GLY A 303 4.36 11.64 12.84
CA GLY A 303 5.01 10.82 11.82
C GLY A 303 5.60 11.68 10.70
N PHE A 304 4.85 12.66 10.22
CA PHE A 304 5.29 13.61 9.19
C PHE A 304 6.51 14.43 9.63
N ILE A 305 6.50 15.00 10.84
CA ILE A 305 7.62 15.78 11.38
C ILE A 305 8.87 14.91 11.50
N PHE A 306 8.76 13.71 12.08
CA PHE A 306 9.92 12.84 12.25
C PHE A 306 10.49 12.35 10.93
N PHE A 307 9.62 12.00 9.97
CA PHE A 307 10.05 11.61 8.63
C PHE A 307 10.77 12.77 7.93
N THR A 308 10.18 13.96 7.91
CA THR A 308 10.76 15.15 7.26
C THR A 308 12.10 15.53 7.90
N TYR A 309 12.17 15.52 9.24
CA TYR A 309 13.40 15.78 9.97
C TYR A 309 14.49 14.75 9.64
N PHE A 310 14.13 13.47 9.60
CA PHE A 310 15.04 12.39 9.21
C PHE A 310 15.60 12.60 7.79
N MET A 311 14.74 12.96 6.84
CA MET A 311 15.13 13.22 5.46
C MET A 311 16.09 14.42 5.33
N ILE A 312 15.78 15.53 5.99
CA ILE A 312 16.66 16.71 6.05
C ILE A 312 18.01 16.34 6.70
N TYR A 313 17.98 15.57 7.79
CA TYR A 313 19.19 15.10 8.46
C TYR A 313 20.07 14.27 7.53
N LEU A 314 19.52 13.30 6.80
CA LEU A 314 20.27 12.53 5.82
C LEU A 314 20.87 13.41 4.71
N CYS A 315 20.09 14.35 4.17
CA CYS A 315 20.56 15.24 3.11
C CYS A 315 21.73 16.13 3.57
N THR A 316 21.62 16.72 4.77
CA THR A 316 22.68 17.59 5.33
C THR A 316 23.99 16.83 5.61
N ARG A 317 23.88 15.54 5.94
CA ARG A 317 24.99 14.63 6.21
C ARG A 317 25.55 13.93 4.97
N SER A 318 24.87 13.99 3.84
CA SER A 318 25.32 13.36 2.60
C SER A 318 26.52 14.09 1.98
N ARG A 319 27.50 13.33 1.47
CA ARG A 319 28.58 13.82 0.60
C ARG A 319 28.05 14.23 -0.77
N LYS A 320 27.05 13.51 -1.29
CA LYS A 320 26.37 13.78 -2.57
C LYS A 320 25.00 14.43 -2.31
N LYS A 321 25.01 15.66 -1.78
CA LYS A 321 23.79 16.39 -1.39
C LYS A 321 22.76 16.54 -2.51
N LEU A 322 23.21 16.85 -3.73
CA LEU A 322 22.31 17.00 -4.88
C LEU A 322 21.60 15.69 -5.19
N LEU A 323 22.30 14.55 -5.16
CA LEU A 323 21.68 13.23 -5.38
C LEU A 323 20.56 12.94 -4.37
N ILE A 324 20.86 13.06 -3.08
CA ILE A 324 19.86 12.83 -2.03
C ILE A 324 18.75 13.87 -2.10
N GLY A 325 19.07 15.15 -2.30
CA GLY A 325 18.09 16.23 -2.43
C GLY A 325 17.11 16.03 -3.58
N VAL A 326 17.56 15.53 -4.73
CA VAL A 326 16.68 15.22 -5.86
C VAL A 326 15.79 14.00 -5.56
N ILE A 327 16.30 12.99 -4.84
CA ILE A 327 15.45 11.89 -4.34
C ILE A 327 14.36 12.43 -3.40
N LEU A 328 14.73 13.29 -2.45
CA LEU A 328 13.77 13.92 -1.52
C LEU A 328 12.70 14.73 -2.25
N PHE A 329 13.10 15.45 -3.31
CA PHE A 329 12.17 16.20 -4.15
C PHE A 329 11.26 15.27 -4.96
N ALA A 330 11.81 14.18 -5.52
CA ALA A 330 11.02 13.20 -6.27
C ALA A 330 9.90 12.58 -5.44
N LEU A 331 10.08 12.45 -4.11
CA LEU A 331 9.04 11.97 -3.19
C LEU A 331 7.83 12.90 -3.06
N LEU A 332 7.94 14.19 -3.42
CA LEU A 332 6.78 15.08 -3.53
C LEU A 332 5.89 14.74 -4.74
N ILE A 333 6.44 13.99 -5.69
CA ILE A 333 5.82 13.71 -6.99
C ILE A 333 5.42 12.24 -7.09
N ASN A 334 5.88 11.36 -6.21
CA ASN A 334 5.35 10.00 -6.16
C ASN A 334 5.66 9.29 -4.84
N ASN A 335 4.95 8.18 -4.61
CA ASN A 335 5.15 7.28 -3.49
C ASN A 335 6.27 6.26 -3.78
N PHE A 336 7.45 6.71 -4.24
CA PHE A 336 8.51 5.79 -4.70
C PHE A 336 8.96 4.78 -3.66
N PHE A 337 8.87 5.15 -2.39
CA PHE A 337 9.28 4.28 -1.29
C PHE A 337 8.31 3.13 -1.04
N TRP A 338 7.15 3.12 -1.70
CA TRP A 338 6.27 1.96 -1.78
C TRP A 338 6.87 0.83 -2.63
N PHE A 339 7.77 1.15 -3.58
CA PHE A 339 8.45 0.16 -4.40
C PHE A 339 9.70 -0.36 -3.68
N PRO A 340 9.79 -1.69 -3.41
CA PRO A 340 10.90 -2.26 -2.66
C PRO A 340 12.28 -1.90 -3.25
N GLU A 341 12.44 -1.99 -4.57
CA GLU A 341 13.67 -1.65 -5.28
C GLU A 341 14.17 -0.21 -5.08
N ALA A 342 13.29 0.78 -5.18
CA ALA A 342 13.60 2.21 -5.13
C ALA A 342 13.97 2.60 -3.70
N PHE A 343 13.28 1.97 -2.76
CA PHE A 343 13.50 2.15 -1.35
C PHE A 343 14.80 1.48 -0.86
N LEU A 344 15.09 0.26 -1.31
CA LEU A 344 16.38 -0.40 -1.07
C LEU A 344 17.54 0.43 -1.64
N LEU A 345 17.41 0.92 -2.88
CA LEU A 345 18.39 1.82 -3.49
C LEU A 345 18.63 3.07 -2.63
N PHE A 346 17.55 3.70 -2.13
CA PHE A 346 17.66 4.85 -1.25
C PHE A 346 18.53 4.56 -0.01
N TRP A 347 18.34 3.42 0.66
CA TRP A 347 19.14 3.09 1.85
C TRP A 347 20.60 2.79 1.52
N VAL A 348 20.87 2.10 0.41
CA VAL A 348 22.23 1.91 -0.10
C VAL A 348 22.91 3.27 -0.32
N LEU A 349 22.22 4.19 -0.99
CA LEU A 349 22.73 5.54 -1.24
C LEU A 349 22.94 6.35 0.03
N ALA A 350 21.97 6.30 0.94
CA ALA A 350 22.06 6.98 2.22
C ALA A 350 23.29 6.49 2.99
N ALA A 351 23.52 5.17 3.04
CA ALA A 351 24.63 4.58 3.77
C ALA A 351 26.00 4.95 3.20
N LEU A 352 26.16 4.82 1.87
CA LEU A 352 27.44 5.09 1.19
C LEU A 352 27.82 6.56 1.23
N ASN A 353 26.83 7.45 1.16
CA ASN A 353 27.07 8.89 1.11
C ASN A 353 27.07 9.56 2.49
N PHE A 354 26.75 8.85 3.57
CA PHE A 354 26.68 9.43 4.90
C PHE A 354 28.08 9.76 5.45
N ASP A 355 28.32 11.04 5.73
CA ASP A 355 29.59 11.54 6.22
C ASP A 355 29.68 11.50 7.77
N ASP A 356 30.39 10.51 8.30
CA ASP A 356 30.65 10.39 9.76
C ASP A 356 31.62 11.45 10.28
N SER A 357 32.45 12.03 9.39
CA SER A 357 33.55 12.92 9.77
C SER A 357 33.08 14.31 10.21
N LYS A 358 31.92 14.76 9.71
CA LYS A 358 31.23 15.94 10.26
C LYS A 358 30.84 15.60 11.70
N LYS A 359 31.64 16.05 12.67
CA LYS A 359 31.54 15.69 14.09
C LYS A 359 30.10 15.37 14.53
N ALA A 360 29.90 14.14 15.00
CA ALA A 360 28.82 13.72 15.89
C ALA A 360 28.85 14.43 17.26
N GLY A 361 29.68 15.46 17.43
CA GLY A 361 29.87 16.23 18.65
C GLY A 361 28.68 17.09 19.10
N LYS A 362 27.53 17.00 18.43
CA LYS A 362 26.24 17.53 18.94
C LYS A 362 25.13 16.49 19.01
N VAL A 363 25.32 15.29 18.45
CA VAL A 363 24.29 14.23 18.44
C VAL A 363 24.42 13.32 19.66
N LYS A 364 25.65 13.06 20.14
CA LYS A 364 25.85 12.49 21.48
C LYS A 364 25.22 13.41 22.56
N ASP A 365 25.26 14.73 22.36
CA ASP A 365 24.59 15.72 23.23
C ASP A 365 23.07 15.86 23.01
N PHE A 366 22.54 15.27 21.94
CA PHE A 366 21.09 15.27 21.69
C PHE A 366 20.37 14.24 22.57
N PHE A 367 21.04 13.14 22.94
CA PHE A 367 20.51 12.14 23.86
C PHE A 367 21.19 12.15 25.24
N SER A 368 22.27 12.90 25.48
CA SER A 368 22.92 12.93 26.80
C SER A 368 22.16 13.76 27.84
N THR A 369 21.30 14.69 27.42
CA THR A 369 20.53 15.53 28.34
C THR A 369 19.21 14.84 28.73
N LYS A 370 19.01 14.64 30.04
CA LYS A 370 17.83 13.98 30.65
C LYS A 370 16.50 14.49 30.06
N ASN A 371 16.41 15.79 29.79
CA ASN A 371 15.22 16.46 29.25
C ASN A 371 14.86 16.03 27.82
N LYS A 372 15.84 15.70 26.98
CA LYS A 372 15.60 15.28 25.59
C LYS A 372 15.20 13.80 25.51
N LYS A 373 15.75 12.94 26.38
CA LYS A 373 15.23 11.57 26.55
C LYS A 373 13.78 11.58 27.04
N ALA A 374 13.46 12.45 28.00
CA ALA A 374 12.09 12.63 28.49
C ALA A 374 11.15 13.10 27.36
N LEU A 375 11.57 14.04 26.52
CA LEU A 375 10.79 14.47 25.34
C LEU A 375 10.51 13.31 24.39
N VAL A 376 11.52 12.49 24.07
CA VAL A 376 11.36 11.34 23.18
C VAL A 376 10.40 10.30 23.75
N ILE A 377 10.56 9.97 25.04
CA ILE A 377 9.65 9.05 25.74
C ILE A 377 8.24 9.63 25.76
N ALA A 378 8.09 10.92 26.06
CA ALA A 378 6.81 11.60 26.05
C ALA A 378 6.15 11.57 24.66
N SER A 379 6.89 11.84 23.58
CA SER A 379 6.35 11.76 22.22
C SER A 379 5.88 10.34 21.85
N VAL A 380 6.64 9.31 22.25
CA VAL A 380 6.25 7.91 22.03
C VAL A 380 5.02 7.55 22.87
N LEU A 381 4.95 7.99 24.13
CA LEU A 381 3.78 7.77 24.99
C LEU A 381 2.54 8.46 24.46
N VAL A 382 2.64 9.73 24.03
CA VAL A 382 1.54 10.46 23.39
C VAL A 382 1.06 9.72 22.16
N LEU A 383 1.99 9.24 21.32
CA LEU A 383 1.64 8.44 20.14
C LEU A 383 0.91 7.14 20.52
N ILE A 384 1.40 6.41 21.53
CA ILE A 384 0.75 5.18 22.00
C ILE A 384 -0.65 5.48 22.54
N ILE A 385 -0.79 6.50 23.39
CA ILE A 385 -2.08 6.90 23.96
C ILE A 385 -3.06 7.27 22.84
N ALA A 386 -2.62 8.06 21.87
CA ALA A 386 -3.46 8.48 20.77
C ALA A 386 -3.81 7.30 19.81
N TYR A 387 -2.92 6.33 19.63
CA TYR A 387 -3.25 5.09 18.92
C TYR A 387 -4.22 4.18 19.69
N ILE A 388 -4.15 4.15 21.02
CA ILE A 388 -5.11 3.42 21.87
C ILE A 388 -6.49 4.07 21.75
N ASP A 389 -6.54 5.40 21.87
CA ASP A 389 -7.78 6.18 21.79
C ASP A 389 -8.46 6.00 20.42
N SER A 390 -7.68 6.12 19.34
CA SER A 390 -8.17 5.95 17.96
C SER A 390 -8.27 4.50 17.50
N PHE A 391 -7.95 3.51 18.35
CA PHE A 391 -7.86 2.11 17.94
C PHE A 391 -9.20 1.58 17.41
N VAL A 392 -10.29 1.90 18.12
CA VAL A 392 -11.63 1.44 17.78
C VAL A 392 -12.12 2.14 16.51
N SER A 393 -11.97 3.46 16.42
CA SER A 393 -12.41 4.25 15.26
C SER A 393 -11.76 3.83 13.93
N PHE A 394 -10.58 3.22 13.98
CA PHE A 394 -9.87 2.71 12.80
C PHE A 394 -9.90 1.19 12.67
N GLN A 395 -10.73 0.50 13.45
CA GLN A 395 -11.00 -0.91 13.23
C GLN A 395 -11.88 -1.07 11.98
N PRO A 396 -11.55 -2.00 11.07
CA PRO A 396 -12.38 -2.23 9.90
C PRO A 396 -13.82 -2.65 10.21
N VAL A 397 -14.05 -3.26 11.38
CA VAL A 397 -15.41 -3.58 11.83
C VAL A 397 -16.24 -2.31 12.04
N THR A 398 -15.66 -1.26 12.61
CA THR A 398 -16.32 0.02 12.87
C THR A 398 -16.69 0.70 11.56
N TRP A 399 -15.74 0.78 10.61
CA TRP A 399 -16.01 1.31 9.28
C TRP A 399 -17.11 0.55 8.55
N ALA A 400 -17.09 -0.79 8.63
CA ALA A 400 -18.11 -1.62 8.03
C ALA A 400 -19.49 -1.35 8.66
N GLN A 401 -19.58 -1.27 9.99
CA GLN A 401 -20.84 -0.99 10.69
C GLN A 401 -21.40 0.39 10.34
N GLU A 402 -20.56 1.43 10.32
CA GLU A 402 -20.98 2.82 10.06
C GLU A 402 -21.57 2.99 8.65
N VAL A 403 -21.03 2.30 7.65
CA VAL A 403 -21.57 2.33 6.28
C VAL A 403 -22.64 1.26 6.03
N GLY A 404 -23.03 0.52 7.08
CA GLY A 404 -24.06 -0.50 7.03
C GLY A 404 -23.65 -1.77 6.27
N PHE A 405 -22.36 -2.04 6.19
CA PHE A 405 -21.77 -3.23 5.59
C PHE A 405 -21.56 -4.35 6.63
N ARG A 406 -21.71 -5.61 6.22
CA ARG A 406 -21.59 -6.76 7.13
C ARG A 406 -20.13 -7.15 7.34
N TYR A 407 -19.71 -7.23 8.61
CA TYR A 407 -18.41 -7.78 8.99
C TYR A 407 -18.51 -9.29 9.24
N ASP A 408 -17.95 -10.11 8.35
CA ASP A 408 -18.08 -11.57 8.39
C ASP A 408 -16.86 -12.33 7.89
N TYR A 409 -16.81 -13.64 8.14
CA TYR A 409 -15.86 -14.53 7.50
C TYR A 409 -16.47 -15.90 7.22
N GLY A 410 -15.86 -16.64 6.30
CA GLY A 410 -16.21 -18.05 6.06
C GLY A 410 -17.56 -18.27 5.37
N PHE A 411 -18.16 -17.23 4.78
CA PHE A 411 -19.34 -17.34 3.93
C PHE A 411 -18.96 -17.37 2.44
N TRP A 412 -19.76 -18.05 1.64
CA TRP A 412 -19.76 -17.89 0.18
C TRP A 412 -20.58 -16.66 -0.23
N TYR A 413 -20.53 -16.32 -1.53
CA TYR A 413 -21.29 -15.22 -2.11
C TYR A 413 -22.81 -15.38 -1.86
N PRO A 414 -23.54 -14.26 -1.75
CA PRO A 414 -24.99 -14.29 -1.63
C PRO A 414 -25.63 -14.95 -2.84
N GLU A 415 -26.61 -15.81 -2.57
CA GLU A 415 -27.43 -16.53 -3.53
C GLU A 415 -28.91 -16.25 -3.23
N LYS A 416 -29.77 -16.45 -4.22
CA LYS A 416 -31.22 -16.38 -4.04
C LYS A 416 -31.81 -17.77 -4.12
N ASP A 417 -32.72 -18.08 -3.21
CA ASP A 417 -33.51 -19.30 -3.31
C ASP A 417 -34.62 -19.17 -4.37
N GLU A 418 -35.41 -20.22 -4.55
CA GLU A 418 -36.52 -20.28 -5.51
C GLU A 418 -37.59 -19.21 -5.25
N THR A 419 -37.68 -18.71 -4.01
CA THR A 419 -38.60 -17.63 -3.63
C THR A 419 -38.00 -16.23 -3.83
N GLY A 420 -36.77 -16.15 -4.33
CA GLY A 420 -36.03 -14.91 -4.53
C GLY A 420 -35.38 -14.37 -3.25
N LYS A 421 -35.44 -15.10 -2.13
CA LYS A 421 -34.90 -14.67 -0.85
C LYS A 421 -33.41 -14.94 -0.79
N GLU A 422 -32.65 -13.94 -0.34
CA GLU A 422 -31.20 -14.02 -0.25
C GLU A 422 -30.73 -14.90 0.92
N PHE A 423 -29.74 -15.74 0.66
CA PHE A 423 -29.04 -16.56 1.65
C PHE A 423 -27.55 -16.67 1.31
N ARG A 424 -26.75 -17.15 2.27
CA ARG A 424 -25.35 -17.50 2.06
C ARG A 424 -25.05 -18.89 2.58
N TRP A 425 -24.29 -19.65 1.83
CA TRP A 425 -23.68 -20.89 2.32
C TRP A 425 -22.53 -20.57 3.26
N THR A 426 -22.48 -21.23 4.41
CA THR A 426 -21.25 -21.26 5.21
C THR A 426 -20.23 -22.20 4.56
N LYS A 427 -18.95 -22.01 4.89
CA LYS A 427 -17.93 -23.07 4.83
C LYS A 427 -18.08 -23.98 6.07
N GLU A 428 -17.04 -24.73 6.41
CA GLU A 428 -16.97 -25.50 7.65
C GLU A 428 -17.05 -24.62 8.91
N LYS A 429 -16.42 -23.43 8.84
CA LYS A 429 -16.49 -22.40 9.87
C LYS A 429 -16.87 -21.08 9.21
N ALA A 430 -17.83 -20.39 9.80
CA ALA A 430 -18.25 -19.06 9.38
C ALA A 430 -18.61 -18.22 10.61
N GLY A 431 -18.41 -16.91 10.55
CA GLY A 431 -18.77 -16.00 11.64
C GLY A 431 -19.40 -14.73 11.13
N LEU A 432 -20.51 -14.34 11.75
CA LEU A 432 -21.22 -13.10 11.47
C LEU A 432 -21.06 -12.17 12.69
N TYR A 433 -20.50 -10.99 12.50
CA TYR A 433 -20.46 -9.99 13.55
C TYR A 433 -21.85 -9.36 13.69
N LEU A 434 -22.36 -9.31 14.92
CA LEU A 434 -23.70 -8.82 15.24
C LEU A 434 -23.63 -7.84 16.42
N THR A 435 -24.47 -6.81 16.35
CA THR A 435 -24.84 -5.94 17.48
C THR A 435 -26.26 -6.29 17.88
N LEU A 436 -26.47 -6.63 19.15
CA LEU A 436 -27.79 -6.94 19.70
C LEU A 436 -28.60 -5.66 19.92
N ASP A 437 -29.93 -5.76 19.85
CA ASP A 437 -30.81 -4.61 20.03
C ASP A 437 -30.87 -4.11 21.50
N ASN A 438 -31.69 -3.10 21.77
CA ASN A 438 -31.92 -2.56 23.12
C ASN A 438 -32.52 -3.59 24.10
N ASN A 439 -33.06 -4.70 23.60
CA ASN A 439 -33.58 -5.81 24.40
C ASN A 439 -32.56 -6.96 24.53
N GLY A 440 -31.38 -6.82 23.93
CA GLY A 440 -30.36 -7.88 23.89
C GLY A 440 -30.72 -9.02 22.95
N GLU A 441 -31.54 -8.78 21.93
CA GLU A 441 -31.90 -9.78 20.91
C GLU A 441 -31.20 -9.52 19.57
N SER A 442 -30.80 -10.58 18.89
CA SER A 442 -30.36 -10.49 17.49
C SER A 442 -31.55 -10.43 16.52
N PRO A 443 -31.32 -10.02 15.25
CA PRO A 443 -32.24 -10.36 14.17
C PRO A 443 -32.55 -11.86 14.14
N GLU A 444 -33.71 -12.23 13.58
CA GLU A 444 -34.05 -13.65 13.37
C GLU A 444 -33.09 -14.27 12.35
N ILE A 445 -32.43 -15.36 12.76
CA ILE A 445 -31.49 -16.12 11.95
C ILE A 445 -32.13 -17.46 11.62
N LYS A 446 -32.20 -17.79 10.33
CA LYS A 446 -32.70 -19.08 9.87
C LYS A 446 -31.57 -19.91 9.27
N LEU A 447 -31.48 -21.15 9.72
CA LEU A 447 -30.58 -22.16 9.22
C LEU A 447 -31.39 -23.15 8.39
N GLU A 448 -30.94 -23.44 7.17
CA GLU A 448 -31.56 -24.47 6.34
C GLU A 448 -30.52 -25.51 5.93
N CYS A 449 -30.84 -26.77 6.22
CA CYS A 449 -30.06 -27.91 5.78
C CYS A 449 -30.36 -28.21 4.32
N GLY A 450 -29.39 -27.92 3.45
CA GLY A 450 -29.39 -28.37 2.05
C GLY A 450 -28.36 -29.47 1.78
N ALA A 451 -27.86 -30.14 2.83
CA ALA A 451 -26.89 -31.21 2.69
C ALA A 451 -27.54 -32.49 2.11
N PRO A 452 -26.84 -33.24 1.24
CA PRO A 452 -27.31 -34.53 0.75
C PRO A 452 -27.13 -35.60 1.84
N LEU A 453 -27.99 -35.56 2.87
CA LEU A 453 -27.81 -36.31 4.11
C LEU A 453 -27.59 -37.81 3.89
N THR A 454 -28.26 -38.42 2.91
CA THR A 454 -28.10 -39.85 2.58
C THR A 454 -26.67 -40.25 2.20
N TYR A 455 -25.85 -39.31 1.73
CA TYR A 455 -24.46 -39.51 1.34
C TYR A 455 -23.45 -39.14 2.44
N LEU A 456 -23.92 -38.58 3.56
CA LEU A 456 -23.08 -38.31 4.72
C LEU A 456 -22.94 -39.58 5.57
N LYS A 457 -21.73 -39.81 6.12
CA LYS A 457 -21.40 -41.00 6.91
C LYS A 457 -22.41 -41.29 8.03
N GLU A 458 -22.87 -40.24 8.72
CA GLU A 458 -23.80 -40.36 9.85
C GLU A 458 -25.25 -40.01 9.49
N LYS A 459 -25.54 -39.76 8.20
CA LYS A 459 -26.85 -39.31 7.71
C LYS A 459 -27.43 -38.10 8.43
N LYS A 460 -26.57 -37.27 9.00
CA LYS A 460 -26.93 -36.04 9.70
C LYS A 460 -25.90 -34.95 9.45
N GLN A 461 -26.33 -33.71 9.63
CA GLN A 461 -25.46 -32.54 9.68
C GLN A 461 -25.71 -31.81 11.00
N ALA A 462 -24.64 -31.56 11.75
CA ALA A 462 -24.69 -30.77 12.98
C ALA A 462 -24.16 -29.35 12.72
N VAL A 463 -24.81 -28.36 13.32
CA VAL A 463 -24.39 -26.97 13.33
C VAL A 463 -24.26 -26.53 14.78
N GLN A 464 -23.03 -26.31 15.22
CA GLN A 464 -22.76 -25.72 16.52
C GLN A 464 -22.66 -24.21 16.35
N VAL A 465 -23.51 -23.49 17.08
CA VAL A 465 -23.58 -22.04 17.07
C VAL A 465 -22.93 -21.51 18.33
N PHE A 466 -21.93 -20.63 18.18
CA PHE A 466 -21.23 -20.00 19.30
C PHE A 466 -21.50 -18.50 19.33
N TRP A 467 -21.81 -17.95 20.49
CA TRP A 467 -21.85 -16.51 20.73
C TRP A 467 -20.61 -16.12 21.54
N LYS A 468 -19.75 -15.25 20.98
CA LYS A 468 -18.52 -14.79 21.64
C LYS A 468 -17.65 -15.95 22.16
N GLY A 469 -17.48 -16.98 21.33
CA GLY A 469 -16.70 -18.18 21.64
C GLY A 469 -17.35 -19.17 22.61
N LYS A 470 -18.51 -18.86 23.19
CA LYS A 470 -19.28 -19.78 24.04
C LYS A 470 -20.33 -20.50 23.21
N LEU A 471 -20.45 -21.82 23.39
CA LEU A 471 -21.49 -22.60 22.71
C LEU A 471 -22.86 -22.07 23.13
N TYR A 472 -23.61 -21.55 22.17
CA TYR A 472 -24.94 -20.99 22.37
C TYR A 472 -26.01 -22.05 22.15
N ARG A 473 -25.94 -22.76 21.01
CA ARG A 473 -26.90 -23.81 20.65
C ARG A 473 -26.30 -24.78 19.66
N GLU A 474 -26.74 -26.04 19.72
CA GLU A 474 -26.44 -27.03 18.69
C GLU A 474 -27.73 -27.41 17.95
N PHE A 475 -27.64 -27.50 16.64
CA PHE A 475 -28.72 -27.96 15.77
C PHE A 475 -28.27 -29.23 15.08
N THR A 476 -29.10 -30.27 15.12
CA THR A 476 -28.86 -31.51 14.37
C THR A 476 -29.96 -31.69 13.33
N PHE A 477 -29.55 -31.79 12.08
CA PHE A 477 -30.41 -32.00 10.94
C PHE A 477 -30.31 -33.46 10.47
N THR A 478 -31.41 -34.19 10.57
CA THR A 478 -31.60 -35.54 10.01
C THR A 478 -32.50 -35.53 8.77
N GLY A 479 -32.98 -34.34 8.38
CA GLY A 479 -33.74 -34.07 7.16
C GLY A 479 -33.50 -32.63 6.69
N ASN A 480 -33.91 -32.33 5.46
CA ASN A 480 -33.88 -30.97 4.92
C ASN A 480 -35.01 -30.17 5.56
N LYS A 481 -34.67 -29.43 6.61
CA LYS A 481 -35.59 -28.55 7.34
C LYS A 481 -34.93 -27.21 7.63
N GLN A 482 -35.77 -26.25 7.97
CA GLN A 482 -35.36 -24.92 8.42
C GLN A 482 -35.56 -24.80 9.93
N GLU A 483 -34.56 -24.25 10.62
CA GLU A 483 -34.60 -23.93 12.04
C GLU A 483 -34.35 -22.43 12.21
N SER A 484 -35.13 -21.76 13.05
CA SER A 484 -34.99 -20.33 13.31
C SER A 484 -34.63 -20.07 14.77
N PHE A 485 -33.78 -19.08 15.02
CA PHE A 485 -33.42 -18.68 16.36
C PHE A 485 -33.01 -17.20 16.42
N LYS A 486 -32.98 -16.67 17.65
CA LYS A 486 -32.35 -15.40 17.98
C LYS A 486 -31.28 -15.65 19.05
N VAL A 487 -30.21 -14.87 19.01
CA VAL A 487 -29.27 -14.75 20.13
C VAL A 487 -29.91 -13.83 21.17
N LYS A 488 -29.92 -14.26 22.44
CA LYS A 488 -30.31 -13.42 23.57
C LYS A 488 -29.14 -13.25 24.51
N SER A 489 -28.75 -12.01 24.79
CA SER A 489 -27.67 -11.68 25.73
C SER A 489 -27.89 -10.28 26.32
N VAL A 490 -26.82 -9.63 26.77
CA VAL A 490 -26.87 -8.27 27.31
C VAL A 490 -27.31 -7.28 26.21
N PRO A 491 -28.20 -6.32 26.51
CA PRO A 491 -28.56 -5.24 25.58
C PRO A 491 -27.35 -4.55 24.97
N ARG A 492 -27.42 -4.25 23.66
CA ARG A 492 -26.35 -3.61 22.88
C ARG A 492 -25.00 -4.33 22.90
N GLU A 493 -24.97 -5.60 23.31
CA GLU A 493 -23.74 -6.38 23.25
C GLU A 493 -23.36 -6.66 21.80
N GLU A 494 -22.06 -6.61 21.52
CA GLU A 494 -21.51 -6.94 20.22
C GLU A 494 -20.63 -8.18 20.27
N GLY A 495 -20.57 -8.90 19.15
CA GLY A 495 -19.65 -10.00 18.97
C GLY A 495 -19.94 -10.87 17.76
N PHE A 496 -19.05 -11.86 17.57
CA PHE A 496 -19.25 -12.88 16.55
C PHE A 496 -20.25 -13.94 17.00
N LEU A 497 -21.21 -14.19 16.12
CA LEU A 497 -21.98 -15.42 16.06
C LEU A 497 -21.31 -16.37 15.07
N GLU A 498 -20.70 -17.45 15.59
CA GLU A 498 -20.01 -18.43 14.76
C GLU A 498 -20.87 -19.66 14.50
N PHE A 499 -20.73 -20.20 13.30
CA PHE A 499 -21.30 -21.46 12.86
C PHE A 499 -20.15 -22.44 12.60
N ARG A 500 -20.17 -23.59 13.27
CA ARG A 500 -19.29 -24.73 12.98
C ARG A 500 -20.15 -25.87 12.45
N VAL A 501 -19.93 -26.22 11.18
CA VAL A 501 -20.77 -27.18 10.46
C VAL A 501 -20.04 -28.50 10.28
N LEU A 502 -20.65 -29.58 10.76
CA LEU A 502 -20.09 -30.91 10.82
C LEU A 502 -21.06 -31.95 10.23
N PRO A 503 -20.76 -32.58 9.09
CA PRO A 503 -19.72 -32.21 8.14
C PRO A 503 -20.18 -31.06 7.22
N ALA A 504 -19.22 -30.25 6.77
CA ALA A 504 -19.37 -29.56 5.49
C ALA A 504 -19.20 -30.56 4.33
N PHE A 505 -19.84 -30.30 3.19
CA PHE A 505 -19.91 -31.21 2.06
C PHE A 505 -19.50 -30.54 0.75
N ASN A 506 -19.23 -31.35 -0.26
CA ASN A 506 -18.83 -30.88 -1.58
C ASN A 506 -19.45 -31.79 -2.63
N LEU A 507 -20.42 -31.28 -3.39
CA LEU A 507 -21.23 -32.08 -4.30
C LEU A 507 -20.39 -32.73 -5.40
N LYS A 508 -19.40 -32.01 -5.94
CA LYS A 508 -18.47 -32.54 -6.93
C LYS A 508 -17.62 -33.68 -6.40
N LYS A 509 -17.05 -33.55 -5.20
CA LYS A 509 -16.27 -34.63 -4.55
C LYS A 509 -17.12 -35.85 -4.21
N MET A 510 -18.42 -35.64 -4.00
CA MET A 510 -19.38 -36.72 -3.73
C MET A 510 -19.97 -37.33 -5.02
N GLY A 511 -19.66 -36.79 -6.20
CA GLY A 511 -20.23 -37.26 -7.47
C GLY A 511 -21.70 -36.90 -7.68
N LEU A 512 -22.20 -35.88 -6.97
CA LEU A 512 -23.63 -35.48 -6.95
C LEU A 512 -23.94 -34.26 -7.81
N GLY A 513 -22.92 -33.59 -8.37
CA GLY A 513 -23.12 -32.42 -9.23
C GLY A 513 -21.83 -31.67 -9.54
N PRO A 514 -21.89 -30.60 -10.35
CA PRO A 514 -20.72 -29.83 -10.76
C PRO A 514 -20.20 -28.86 -9.68
N GLU A 515 -21.00 -28.58 -8.64
CA GLU A 515 -20.68 -27.65 -7.56
C GLU A 515 -19.43 -28.09 -6.78
N ALA A 516 -18.37 -27.29 -6.92
CA ALA A 516 -17.03 -27.58 -6.40
C ALA A 516 -16.73 -26.88 -5.07
N ARG A 517 -17.60 -25.98 -4.59
CA ARG A 517 -17.45 -25.31 -3.30
C ARG A 517 -17.64 -26.31 -2.15
N THR A 518 -17.02 -25.98 -1.01
CA THR A 518 -17.27 -26.69 0.26
C THR A 518 -18.40 -25.97 0.98
N LEU A 519 -19.58 -26.58 1.02
CA LEU A 519 -20.83 -26.03 1.54
C LEU A 519 -21.12 -26.57 2.92
N GLY A 520 -21.53 -25.71 3.84
CA GLY A 520 -21.99 -26.08 5.18
C GLY A 520 -23.51 -26.00 5.26
N ILE A 521 -24.01 -24.95 5.91
CA ILE A 521 -25.44 -24.68 6.11
C ILE A 521 -25.83 -23.42 5.33
N LYS A 522 -27.08 -23.32 4.86
CA LYS A 522 -27.60 -22.05 4.35
C LYS A 522 -28.01 -21.17 5.53
N VAL A 523 -27.54 -19.93 5.54
CA VAL A 523 -27.88 -18.94 6.56
C VAL A 523 -28.69 -17.82 5.91
N TYR A 524 -29.90 -17.65 6.41
CA TYR A 524 -30.77 -16.52 6.12
C TYR A 524 -30.74 -15.57 7.30
N CYS A 525 -30.22 -14.37 7.08
CA CYS A 525 -30.26 -13.30 8.07
C CYS A 525 -30.81 -12.07 7.36
N LYS A 526 -31.95 -11.55 7.83
CA LYS A 526 -32.36 -10.19 7.43
C LYS A 526 -31.20 -9.27 7.80
N SER A 527 -30.77 -8.43 6.88
CA SER A 527 -29.89 -7.29 7.20
C SER A 527 -30.70 -6.41 8.13
N GLY A 528 -30.57 -6.64 9.44
CA GLY A 528 -31.04 -5.69 10.43
C GLY A 528 -30.09 -4.51 10.35
N HIS A 529 -30.46 -3.48 9.60
CA HIS A 529 -30.04 -2.13 9.96
C HIS A 529 -30.73 -1.81 11.29
N LEU A 530 -29.95 -1.83 12.36
CA LEU A 530 -30.21 -0.97 13.51
C LEU A 530 -29.46 0.34 13.22
N THR A 531 -30.03 1.14 12.32
CA THR A 531 -29.87 2.58 12.41
C THR A 531 -31.23 3.06 12.89
N ASP A 532 -31.23 3.67 14.08
CA ASP A 532 -32.40 4.22 14.77
C ASP A 532 -33.40 4.92 13.84
#